data_AF-A0A235BRX3-F1
#
_entry.id   AF-A0A235BRX3-F1
#
_cell.length_a   1.000
_cell.length_b   1.000
_cell.length_c   1.000
_cell.angle_alpha   90.00
_cell.angle_beta   90.00
_cell.angle_gamma   90.00
#
_symmetry.space_group_name_H-M   'P 1'
#
loop_
_entity.id
_entity.type
_entity.pdbx_description
1 polymer ?
#
loop_
_entity_poly.entity_id
_entity_poly.type
_entity_poly.pdbx_seq_one_letter_code
_entity_poly.pdbx_strand_id
1 'polypeptide(L)'
;MLVLFIIGSLSISAQDTPNDAGGSITLGFSYTAPFVSGEVMRKEDGGEFEKIATVSPSDTHWIDNSAKDGVKYYYQLILTTEEGVVTSEPVSAVSSPQWFHRGRTVMLIMVILICGLILFFIRQARGGKELYIRRIAGLEAVDDAVGRATELGRPVMFIAGIMDIDDLQTIAGLTILRRVAKKTAEYEAQVLMPTSRSLVMTAAQETVKEAYYDAGRPDIFNPDNVFYLTDDQFGFAAGCDGLMVREKPGAIFLMGSFYAESLILAETGHSVGAIQIAGTAMPSQLPFFVTACDYTLIGEEFFAASAYLSKDPLQLGSLKGQDWGKAIFLALILIGAVLSTFGITVVKDLLMVQ
;
A
#
# COMPACT_ATOMS: atom_id res chain seq x y z
N MET A 1 -13.16 66.15 2.91
CA MET A 1 -14.57 65.85 2.57
C MET A 1 -14.55 64.64 1.67
N LEU A 2 -14.60 63.43 2.27
CA LEU A 2 -14.55 62.18 1.52
C LEU A 2 -15.96 61.93 0.99
N VAL A 3 -16.16 62.14 -0.31
CA VAL A 3 -17.46 61.91 -0.95
C VAL A 3 -17.62 60.40 -1.09
N LEU A 4 -18.51 59.83 -0.28
CA LEU A 4 -18.92 58.43 -0.34
C LEU A 4 -19.85 58.28 -1.55
N PHE A 5 -19.30 57.96 -2.71
CA PHE A 5 -20.10 57.60 -3.87
C PHE A 5 -20.64 56.19 -3.68
N ILE A 6 -21.97 56.07 -3.61
CA ILE A 6 -22.68 54.77 -3.70
C ILE A 6 -22.61 54.35 -5.17
N ILE A 7 -21.53 53.67 -5.56
CA ILE A 7 -21.36 53.10 -6.90
C ILE A 7 -21.30 51.58 -6.77
N GLY A 8 -22.32 50.91 -7.30
CA GLY A 8 -22.34 49.48 -7.53
C GLY A 8 -22.44 48.62 -6.26
N SER A 9 -23.31 47.63 -6.25
CA SER A 9 -23.44 46.71 -5.12
C SER A 9 -22.18 45.85 -4.98
N LEU A 10 -21.16 46.34 -4.25
CA LEU A 10 -20.06 45.53 -3.76
C LEU A 10 -20.58 44.64 -2.64
N SER A 11 -20.68 43.34 -2.89
CA SER A 11 -21.09 42.37 -1.88
C SER A 11 -20.03 41.30 -1.71
N ILE A 12 -19.70 41.02 -0.46
CA ILE A 12 -18.88 39.89 -0.04
C ILE A 12 -19.77 38.88 0.68
N SER A 13 -19.53 37.59 0.46
CA SER A 13 -20.08 36.50 1.27
C SER A 13 -18.94 35.71 1.90
N ALA A 14 -19.07 35.32 3.16
CA ALA A 14 -18.13 34.44 3.83
C ALA A 14 -18.87 33.23 4.38
N GLN A 15 -18.34 32.04 4.14
CA GLN A 15 -18.91 30.79 4.64
C GLN A 15 -17.80 29.81 4.99
N ASP A 16 -18.07 28.92 5.94
CA ASP A 16 -17.23 27.75 6.22
C ASP A 16 -16.96 26.99 4.92
N THR A 17 -15.71 26.61 4.68
CA THR A 17 -15.35 25.95 3.42
C THR A 17 -16.04 24.58 3.36
N PRO A 18 -16.81 24.27 2.31
CA PRO A 18 -17.52 23.00 2.25
C PRO A 18 -16.56 21.82 2.01
N ASN A 19 -16.87 20.68 2.62
CA ASN A 19 -16.16 19.41 2.51
C ASN A 19 -14.69 19.44 2.95
N ASP A 20 -14.31 20.25 3.93
CA ASP A 20 -12.94 20.34 4.40
C ASP A 20 -12.76 19.72 5.81
N ALA A 21 -11.51 19.74 6.30
CA ALA A 21 -11.17 19.29 7.64
C ALA A 21 -11.27 20.42 8.69
N GLY A 22 -11.90 21.54 8.34
CA GLY A 22 -11.79 22.80 9.06
C GLY A 22 -10.51 23.56 8.74
N GLY A 23 -10.35 24.70 9.40
CA GLY A 23 -9.28 25.68 9.21
C GLY A 23 -9.42 26.57 7.97
N SER A 24 -10.59 26.57 7.32
CA SER A 24 -10.77 27.27 6.05
C SER A 24 -12.11 28.03 5.95
N ILE A 25 -12.05 29.24 5.40
CA ILE A 25 -13.25 30.06 5.10
C ILE A 25 -13.22 30.45 3.62
N THR A 26 -14.31 30.16 2.91
CA THR A 26 -14.49 30.54 1.51
C THR A 26 -15.20 31.88 1.41
N LEU A 27 -14.53 32.84 0.76
CA LEU A 27 -15.07 34.16 0.44
C LEU A 27 -15.54 34.20 -1.01
N GLY A 28 -16.74 34.73 -1.23
CA GLY A 28 -17.30 35.02 -2.55
C GLY A 28 -17.41 36.52 -2.77
N PHE A 29 -17.11 36.97 -3.98
CA PHE A 29 -17.10 38.38 -4.35
C PHE A 29 -18.06 38.65 -5.50
N SER A 30 -18.85 39.72 -5.39
CA SER A 30 -19.67 40.24 -6.48
C SER A 30 -19.58 41.76 -6.53
N TYR A 31 -19.30 42.29 -7.71
CA TYR A 31 -19.11 43.71 -7.97
C TYR A 31 -19.58 44.03 -9.40
N THR A 32 -20.12 45.23 -9.59
CA THR A 32 -20.71 45.66 -10.88
C THR A 32 -19.82 46.61 -11.68
N ALA A 33 -18.71 47.10 -11.12
CA ALA A 33 -17.81 48.05 -11.76
C ALA A 33 -16.38 47.51 -11.82
N PRO A 34 -15.61 47.83 -12.88
CA PRO A 34 -14.20 47.45 -12.97
C PRO A 34 -13.39 48.16 -11.87
N PHE A 35 -12.50 47.42 -11.22
CA PHE A 35 -11.56 47.94 -10.22
C PHE A 35 -10.13 47.59 -10.60
N VAL A 36 -9.14 48.25 -9.99
CA VAL A 36 -7.71 48.09 -10.27
C VAL A 36 -7.09 47.00 -9.39
N SER A 37 -7.39 47.02 -8.09
CA SER A 37 -6.94 46.02 -7.12
C SER A 37 -7.92 45.92 -5.95
N GLY A 38 -8.08 44.72 -5.39
CA GLY A 38 -8.86 44.49 -4.18
C GLY A 38 -8.01 43.97 -3.03
N GLU A 39 -8.35 44.35 -1.80
CA GLU A 39 -7.70 43.87 -0.58
C GLU A 39 -8.73 43.17 0.30
N VAL A 40 -8.42 41.94 0.71
CA VAL A 40 -9.22 41.19 1.67
C VAL A 40 -8.68 41.48 3.05
N MET A 41 -9.53 42.07 3.88
CA MET A 41 -9.26 42.39 5.27
C MET A 41 -9.96 41.38 6.18
N ARG A 42 -9.29 40.94 7.24
CA ARG A 42 -9.84 40.05 8.26
C ARG A 42 -9.58 40.59 9.65
N LYS A 43 -10.53 40.40 10.56
CA LYS A 43 -10.34 40.59 12.00
C LYS A 43 -11.01 39.49 12.82
N GLU A 44 -10.53 39.30 14.03
CA GLU A 44 -11.23 38.53 15.07
C GLU A 44 -12.30 39.41 15.75
N ASP A 45 -13.23 38.79 16.48
CA ASP A 45 -14.25 39.51 17.24
C ASP A 45 -13.62 40.45 18.28
N GLY A 46 -13.85 41.75 18.15
CA GLY A 46 -13.22 42.79 18.98
C GLY A 46 -11.82 43.25 18.56
N GLY A 47 -11.24 42.69 17.48
CA GLY A 47 -9.93 43.08 16.95
C GLY A 47 -9.96 44.17 15.86
N GLU A 48 -8.79 44.50 15.32
CA GLU A 48 -8.62 45.41 14.18
C GLU A 48 -8.50 44.64 12.85
N PHE A 49 -8.87 45.28 11.75
CA PHE A 49 -8.79 44.69 10.40
C PHE A 49 -7.35 44.66 9.90
N GLU A 50 -6.87 43.46 9.59
CA GLU A 50 -5.57 43.22 8.98
C GLU A 50 -5.74 42.72 7.54
N LYS A 51 -4.83 43.14 6.66
CA LYS A 51 -4.81 42.67 5.28
C LYS A 51 -4.26 41.25 5.23
N ILE A 52 -5.03 40.32 4.65
CA ILE A 52 -4.63 38.92 4.53
C ILE A 52 -4.41 38.46 3.09
N ALA A 53 -5.01 39.16 2.11
CA ALA A 53 -4.81 38.85 0.70
C ALA A 53 -5.06 40.05 -0.21
N THR A 54 -4.57 39.94 -1.44
CA THR A 54 -4.89 40.85 -2.55
C THR A 54 -5.63 40.04 -3.61
N VAL A 55 -6.73 40.59 -4.14
CA VAL A 55 -7.56 39.98 -5.17
C VAL A 55 -7.55 40.82 -6.43
N SER A 56 -7.57 40.15 -7.57
CA SER A 56 -7.57 40.76 -8.90
C SER A 56 -9.00 40.87 -9.45
N PRO A 57 -9.23 41.71 -10.47
CA PRO A 57 -10.54 41.81 -11.14
C PRO A 57 -11.02 40.53 -11.84
N SER A 58 -10.20 39.49 -11.92
CA SER A 58 -10.60 38.16 -12.38
C SER A 58 -11.16 37.27 -11.27
N ASP A 59 -10.93 37.64 -10.02
CA ASP A 59 -11.20 36.77 -8.88
C ASP A 59 -12.65 36.92 -8.45
N THR A 60 -13.37 35.81 -8.44
CA THR A 60 -14.78 35.73 -8.00
C THR A 60 -14.90 35.13 -6.60
N HIS A 61 -13.85 34.49 -6.11
CA HIS A 61 -13.77 33.90 -4.78
C HIS A 61 -12.32 33.84 -4.31
N TRP A 62 -12.11 33.70 -3.00
CA TRP A 62 -10.82 33.47 -2.37
C TRP A 62 -11.00 32.63 -1.11
N ILE A 63 -10.00 31.81 -0.76
CA ILE A 63 -10.07 30.87 0.36
C ILE A 63 -9.04 31.26 1.42
N ASP A 64 -9.49 31.54 2.63
CA ASP A 64 -8.65 31.75 3.80
C ASP A 64 -8.27 30.41 4.43
N ASN A 65 -7.10 29.86 4.11
CA ASN A 65 -6.59 28.61 4.71
C ASN A 65 -5.87 28.82 6.06
N SER A 66 -6.01 29.99 6.68
CA SER A 66 -5.37 30.32 7.95
C SER A 66 -6.38 30.57 9.08
N ALA A 67 -7.66 30.28 8.85
CA ALA A 67 -8.69 30.39 9.86
C ALA A 67 -8.49 29.33 10.95
N LYS A 68 -8.79 29.69 12.21
CA LYS A 68 -8.86 28.73 13.31
C LYS A 68 -10.31 28.29 13.52
N ASP A 69 -10.51 26.99 13.71
CA ASP A 69 -11.84 26.44 13.95
C ASP A 69 -12.47 27.01 15.22
N GLY A 70 -13.78 27.28 15.16
CA GLY A 70 -14.57 27.83 16.26
C GLY A 70 -14.31 29.32 16.55
N VAL A 71 -13.38 29.97 15.85
CA VAL A 71 -13.14 31.41 15.96
C VAL A 71 -14.00 32.16 14.95
N LYS A 72 -14.69 33.20 15.42
CA LYS A 72 -15.50 34.08 14.58
C LYS A 72 -14.63 35.17 13.98
N TYR A 73 -14.48 35.12 12.66
CA TYR A 73 -13.77 36.13 11.87
C TYR A 73 -14.78 37.04 11.18
N TYR A 74 -14.39 38.30 10.98
CA TYR A 74 -15.09 39.25 10.12
C TYR A 74 -14.20 39.61 8.94
N TYR A 75 -14.77 39.53 7.74
CA TYR A 75 -14.11 39.82 6.48
C TYR A 75 -14.69 41.06 5.83
N GLN A 76 -13.82 41.85 5.22
CA GLN A 76 -14.20 43.06 4.49
C GLN A 76 -13.36 43.15 3.21
N LEU A 77 -13.99 43.55 2.11
CA LEU A 77 -13.33 43.75 0.83
C LEU A 77 -13.19 45.24 0.56
N ILE A 78 -11.97 45.68 0.31
CA ILE A 78 -11.66 47.06 -0.08
C ILE A 78 -11.22 47.03 -1.54
N LEU A 79 -11.95 47.73 -2.42
CA LEU A 79 -11.63 47.84 -3.84
C LEU A 79 -11.10 49.24 -4.17
N THR A 80 -9.99 49.30 -4.89
CA THR A 80 -9.46 50.55 -5.45
C THR A 80 -9.92 50.67 -6.90
N THR A 81 -10.74 51.66 -7.20
CA THR A 81 -11.23 52.01 -8.54
C THR A 81 -10.52 53.28 -9.05
N GLU A 82 -10.71 53.63 -10.32
CA GLU A 82 -10.18 54.90 -10.87
C GLU A 82 -10.82 56.14 -10.22
N GLU A 83 -12.03 56.00 -9.65
CA GLU A 83 -12.81 57.09 -9.06
C GLU A 83 -12.63 57.19 -7.53
N GLY A 84 -12.01 56.20 -6.90
CA GLY A 84 -11.77 56.17 -5.46
C GLY A 84 -11.79 54.75 -4.86
N VAL A 85 -11.84 54.70 -3.53
CA VAL A 85 -11.88 53.44 -2.76
C VAL A 85 -13.30 53.12 -2.35
N VAL A 86 -13.74 51.90 -2.61
CA VAL A 86 -15.05 51.36 -2.21
C VAL A 86 -14.83 50.23 -1.21
N THR A 87 -15.53 50.28 -0.09
CA THR A 87 -15.39 49.30 0.99
C THR A 87 -16.71 48.58 1.22
N SER A 88 -16.67 47.24 1.31
CA SER A 88 -17.85 46.44 1.59
C SER A 88 -18.29 46.54 3.05
N GLU A 89 -19.54 46.18 3.34
CA GLU A 89 -19.94 45.86 4.73
C GLU A 89 -19.20 44.60 5.22
N PRO A 90 -18.80 44.52 6.50
CA PRO A 90 -18.19 43.33 7.06
C PRO A 90 -19.15 42.14 7.12
N VAL A 91 -18.67 40.95 6.74
CA VAL A 91 -19.40 39.68 6.90
C VAL A 91 -18.66 38.75 7.84
N SER A 92 -19.39 38.02 8.68
CA SER A 92 -18.77 37.08 9.62
C SER A 92 -18.91 35.63 9.18
N ALA A 93 -17.87 34.84 9.40
CA ALA A 93 -17.89 33.39 9.25
C ALA A 93 -17.11 32.72 10.38
N VAL A 94 -17.42 31.45 10.63
CA VAL A 94 -16.74 30.59 11.60
C VAL A 94 -16.37 29.31 10.85
N SER A 95 -15.10 28.93 10.91
CA SER A 95 -14.63 27.66 10.36
C SER A 95 -14.98 26.51 11.30
N SER A 96 -15.38 25.36 10.75
CA SER A 96 -15.63 24.16 11.54
C SER A 96 -15.26 22.86 10.81
N PRO A 97 -14.66 21.88 11.51
CA PRO A 97 -14.33 20.61 10.88
C PRO A 97 -15.59 19.82 10.52
N GLN A 98 -15.67 19.38 9.27
CA GLN A 98 -16.82 18.61 8.79
C GLN A 98 -16.55 17.11 8.89
N TRP A 99 -17.51 16.37 9.45
CA TRP A 99 -17.39 14.92 9.64
C TRP A 99 -17.36 14.12 8.34
N PHE A 100 -17.89 14.67 7.24
CA PHE A 100 -18.07 13.93 6.00
C PHE A 100 -17.85 14.79 4.75
N HIS A 101 -16.85 14.40 3.96
CA HIS A 101 -16.56 14.99 2.66
C HIS A 101 -17.47 14.38 1.58
N ARG A 102 -18.49 15.13 1.12
CA ARG A 102 -19.48 14.64 0.15
C ARG A 102 -18.85 14.21 -1.18
N GLY A 103 -17.76 14.87 -1.62
CA GLY A 103 -16.99 14.46 -2.80
C GLY A 103 -16.37 13.05 -2.71
N ARG A 104 -16.28 12.44 -1.52
CA ARG A 104 -15.73 11.09 -1.30
C ARG A 104 -16.81 10.02 -1.08
N THR A 105 -18.09 10.34 -1.29
CA THR A 105 -19.20 9.40 -1.06
C THR A 105 -19.07 8.12 -1.90
N VAL A 106 -18.61 8.24 -3.14
CA VAL A 106 -18.38 7.09 -4.04
C VAL A 106 -17.29 6.17 -3.49
N MET A 107 -16.19 6.74 -2.98
CA MET A 107 -15.12 5.95 -2.34
C MET A 107 -15.65 5.20 -1.12
N LEU A 108 -16.48 5.83 -0.30
CA LEU A 108 -17.10 5.17 0.85
C LEU A 108 -17.97 3.98 0.42
N ILE A 109 -18.82 4.16 -0.59
CA ILE A 109 -19.67 3.08 -1.13
C ILE A 109 -18.80 1.93 -1.65
N MET A 110 -17.72 2.22 -2.38
CA MET A 110 -16.79 1.20 -2.88
C MET A 110 -16.12 0.43 -1.74
N VAL A 111 -15.67 1.13 -0.69
CA VAL A 111 -15.08 0.49 0.50
C VAL A 111 -16.09 -0.42 1.18
N ILE A 112 -17.32 0.04 1.40
CA ILE A 112 -18.38 -0.77 2.00
C ILE A 112 -18.68 -2.00 1.13
N LEU A 113 -18.72 -1.85 -0.18
CA LEU A 113 -18.95 -2.95 -1.12
C LEU A 113 -17.84 -4.00 -1.05
N ILE A 114 -16.57 -3.58 -1.03
CA ILE A 114 -15.42 -4.49 -0.92
C ILE A 114 -15.41 -5.20 0.44
N CYS A 115 -15.62 -4.45 1.52
CA CYS A 115 -15.74 -5.04 2.86
C CYS A 115 -16.90 -6.05 2.91
N GLY A 116 -18.04 -5.72 2.30
CA GLY A 116 -19.18 -6.62 2.19
C GLY A 116 -18.85 -7.91 1.42
N LEU A 117 -18.14 -7.80 0.29
CA LEU A 117 -17.68 -8.96 -0.48
C LEU A 117 -16.72 -9.84 0.32
N ILE A 118 -15.73 -9.25 0.98
CA ILE A 118 -14.76 -9.95 1.83
C ILE A 118 -15.50 -10.70 2.94
N LEU A 119 -16.37 -10.01 3.69
CA LEU A 119 -17.15 -10.64 4.77
C LEU A 119 -18.08 -11.73 4.26
N PHE A 120 -18.68 -11.54 3.07
CA PHE A 120 -19.51 -12.56 2.42
C PHE A 120 -18.71 -13.83 2.12
N PHE A 121 -17.54 -13.71 1.50
CA PHE A 121 -16.70 -14.88 1.17
C PHE A 121 -16.09 -15.53 2.41
N ILE A 122 -15.71 -14.77 3.44
CA ILE A 122 -15.29 -15.33 4.74
C ILE A 122 -16.41 -16.15 5.35
N ARG A 123 -17.65 -15.62 5.39
CA ARG A 123 -18.81 -16.35 5.92
C ARG A 123 -19.08 -17.62 5.10
N GLN A 124 -18.90 -17.54 3.79
CA GLN A 124 -19.06 -18.68 2.88
C GLN A 124 -18.02 -19.78 3.15
N ALA A 125 -16.74 -19.42 3.28
CA ALA A 125 -15.65 -20.33 3.58
C ALA A 125 -15.83 -21.00 4.95
N ARG A 126 -16.20 -20.22 5.97
CA ARG A 126 -16.51 -20.74 7.32
C ARG A 126 -17.71 -21.68 7.32
N GLY A 127 -18.65 -21.51 6.39
CA GLY A 127 -19.80 -22.39 6.19
C GLY A 127 -19.47 -23.72 5.51
N GLY A 128 -18.19 -24.02 5.26
CA GLY A 128 -17.74 -25.29 4.67
C GLY A 128 -17.84 -25.35 3.15
N LYS A 129 -18.17 -24.24 2.47
CA LYS A 129 -18.10 -24.19 1.01
C LYS A 129 -16.64 -24.10 0.58
N GLU A 130 -16.23 -25.02 -0.28
CA GLU A 130 -14.91 -24.98 -0.90
C GLU A 130 -14.84 -23.81 -1.88
N LEU A 131 -14.05 -22.79 -1.51
CA LEU A 131 -13.75 -21.69 -2.41
C LEU A 131 -12.64 -22.11 -3.37
N TYR A 132 -12.94 -22.11 -4.66
CA TYR A 132 -11.91 -22.33 -5.68
C TYR A 132 -10.91 -21.17 -5.70
N ILE A 133 -9.63 -21.51 -5.51
CA ILE A 133 -8.48 -20.63 -5.64
C ILE A 133 -7.58 -21.18 -6.74
N ARG A 134 -7.06 -20.28 -7.59
CA ARG A 134 -6.12 -20.66 -8.64
C ARG A 134 -4.87 -21.27 -7.99
N ARG A 135 -4.42 -22.39 -8.53
CA ARG A 135 -3.17 -23.04 -8.12
C ARG A 135 -1.98 -22.12 -8.37
N ILE A 136 -1.03 -22.12 -7.44
CA ILE A 136 0.18 -21.32 -7.50
C ILE A 136 1.32 -22.27 -7.87
N ALA A 137 1.84 -22.16 -9.10
CA ALA A 137 2.81 -23.12 -9.65
C ALA A 137 4.06 -23.28 -8.77
N GLY A 138 4.60 -22.17 -8.25
CA GLY A 138 5.77 -22.22 -7.37
C GLY A 138 5.54 -22.95 -6.05
N LEU A 139 4.30 -23.04 -5.56
CA LEU A 139 3.97 -23.81 -4.35
C LEU A 139 3.78 -25.30 -4.64
N GLU A 140 3.27 -25.66 -5.82
CA GLU A 140 3.17 -27.06 -6.23
C GLU A 140 4.56 -27.68 -6.47
N ALA A 141 5.51 -26.89 -6.94
CA ALA A 141 6.90 -27.31 -7.16
C ALA A 141 7.70 -27.54 -5.86
N VAL A 142 7.19 -27.14 -4.68
CA VAL A 142 7.91 -27.31 -3.40
C VAL A 142 8.19 -28.79 -3.12
N ASP A 143 7.18 -29.64 -3.28
CA ASP A 143 7.30 -31.07 -2.96
C ASP A 143 8.31 -31.74 -3.91
N ASP A 144 8.29 -31.40 -5.20
CA ASP A 144 9.23 -31.90 -6.21
C ASP A 144 10.65 -31.39 -5.98
N ALA A 145 10.81 -30.11 -5.61
CA ALA A 145 12.11 -29.50 -5.34
C ALA A 145 12.79 -30.14 -4.13
N VAL A 146 12.05 -30.35 -3.04
CA VAL A 146 12.55 -31.04 -1.85
C VAL A 146 12.87 -32.51 -2.18
N GLY A 147 11.98 -33.21 -2.90
CA GLY A 147 12.22 -34.60 -3.32
C GLY A 147 13.50 -34.75 -4.14
N ARG A 148 13.72 -33.88 -5.13
CA ARG A 148 14.96 -33.86 -5.92
C ARG A 148 16.20 -33.58 -5.07
N ALA A 149 16.12 -32.65 -4.12
CA ALA A 149 17.25 -32.36 -3.23
C ALA A 149 17.61 -33.60 -2.38
N THR A 150 16.61 -34.30 -1.85
CA THR A 150 16.78 -35.57 -1.14
C THR A 150 17.39 -36.66 -2.02
N GLU A 151 16.89 -36.85 -3.24
CA GLU A 151 17.42 -37.84 -4.19
C GLU A 151 18.90 -37.62 -4.53
N LEU A 152 19.34 -36.35 -4.57
CA LEU A 152 20.72 -35.98 -4.80
C LEU A 152 21.60 -36.05 -3.54
N GLY A 153 21.01 -36.31 -2.37
CA GLY A 153 21.72 -36.28 -1.09
C GLY A 153 22.27 -34.89 -0.73
N ARG A 154 21.60 -33.83 -1.20
CA ARG A 154 22.04 -32.44 -1.03
C ARG A 154 21.05 -31.66 -0.15
N PRO A 155 21.52 -30.64 0.60
CA PRO A 155 20.63 -29.85 1.45
C PRO A 155 19.66 -28.99 0.61
N VAL A 156 18.57 -28.60 1.24
CA VAL A 156 17.66 -27.55 0.76
C VAL A 156 18.09 -26.23 1.39
N MET A 157 18.42 -25.22 0.59
CA MET A 157 18.75 -23.90 1.10
C MET A 157 17.51 -23.00 1.09
N PHE A 158 17.28 -22.24 2.15
CA PHE A 158 16.19 -21.27 2.25
C PHE A 158 16.73 -19.89 2.65
N ILE A 159 16.31 -18.84 1.96
CA ILE A 159 16.69 -17.45 2.26
C ILE A 159 15.41 -16.61 2.31
N ALA A 160 15.16 -15.97 3.46
CA ALA A 160 13.92 -15.24 3.75
C ALA A 160 13.95 -13.74 3.38
N GLY A 161 14.80 -13.34 2.44
CA GLY A 161 15.12 -11.93 2.17
C GLY A 161 16.15 -11.34 3.13
N ILE A 162 16.39 -10.03 3.01
CA ILE A 162 17.37 -9.28 3.81
C ILE A 162 16.76 -8.33 4.86
N MET A 163 15.43 -8.23 4.86
CA MET A 163 14.67 -7.34 5.75
C MET A 163 14.42 -8.01 7.11
N ASP A 164 14.03 -7.20 8.10
CA ASP A 164 13.72 -7.71 9.44
C ASP A 164 12.27 -8.23 9.52
N ILE A 165 11.87 -8.69 10.70
CA ILE A 165 10.55 -9.28 10.97
C ILE A 165 9.39 -8.28 10.87
N ASP A 166 9.69 -6.98 10.84
CA ASP A 166 8.70 -5.92 10.61
C ASP A 166 8.27 -5.81 9.14
N ASP A 167 9.02 -6.41 8.22
CA ASP A 167 8.64 -6.51 6.82
C ASP A 167 7.63 -7.65 6.60
N LEU A 168 6.53 -7.30 5.94
CA LEU A 168 5.43 -8.23 5.66
C LEU A 168 5.91 -9.44 4.83
N GLN A 169 6.90 -9.24 3.95
CA GLN A 169 7.38 -10.32 3.10
C GLN A 169 8.23 -11.32 3.87
N THR A 170 9.03 -10.87 4.84
CA THR A 170 9.77 -11.75 5.76
C THR A 170 8.81 -12.68 6.51
N ILE A 171 7.71 -12.15 7.05
CA ILE A 171 6.70 -12.95 7.76
C ILE A 171 6.05 -13.99 6.82
N ALA A 172 5.71 -13.58 5.60
CA ALA A 172 5.16 -14.50 4.60
C ALA A 172 6.18 -15.58 4.20
N GLY A 173 7.46 -15.22 4.06
CA GLY A 173 8.57 -16.13 3.80
C GLY A 173 8.73 -17.18 4.89
N LEU A 174 8.66 -16.81 6.17
CA LEU A 174 8.69 -17.75 7.29
C LEU A 174 7.48 -18.72 7.29
N THR A 175 6.32 -18.27 6.83
CA THR A 175 5.15 -19.15 6.68
C THR A 175 5.41 -20.22 5.61
N ILE A 176 6.08 -19.87 4.51
CA ILE A 176 6.49 -20.83 3.48
C ILE A 176 7.62 -21.74 4.01
N LEU A 177 8.58 -21.20 4.79
CA LEU A 177 9.63 -21.97 5.44
C LEU A 177 9.05 -23.11 6.27
N ARG A 178 7.98 -22.88 7.04
CA ARG A 178 7.33 -23.95 7.83
C ARG A 178 6.91 -25.14 6.96
N ARG A 179 6.37 -24.88 5.75
CA ARG A 179 6.00 -25.94 4.79
C ARG A 179 7.24 -26.65 4.24
N VAL A 180 8.26 -25.90 3.84
CA VAL A 180 9.51 -26.47 3.32
C VAL A 180 10.19 -27.32 4.40
N ALA A 181 10.35 -26.80 5.62
CA ALA A 181 10.96 -27.50 6.75
C ALA A 181 10.21 -28.77 7.15
N LYS A 182 8.87 -28.72 7.14
CA LYS A 182 8.05 -29.93 7.38
C LYS A 182 8.32 -30.98 6.31
N LYS A 183 8.40 -30.55 5.04
CA LYS A 183 8.66 -31.46 3.92
C LYS A 183 10.07 -32.02 3.95
N THR A 184 11.08 -31.22 4.29
CA THR A 184 12.46 -31.72 4.46
C THR A 184 12.54 -32.74 5.58
N ALA A 185 11.84 -32.52 6.70
CA ALA A 185 11.77 -33.48 7.80
C ALA A 185 11.10 -34.81 7.40
N GLU A 186 10.01 -34.77 6.62
CA GLU A 186 9.36 -35.97 6.06
C GLU A 186 10.29 -36.79 5.15
N TYR A 187 11.19 -36.12 4.42
CA TYR A 187 12.11 -36.74 3.46
C TYR A 187 13.52 -36.98 4.04
N GLU A 188 13.72 -36.74 5.33
CA GLU A 188 15.03 -36.83 5.99
C GLU A 188 16.12 -35.94 5.36
N ALA A 189 15.72 -34.85 4.71
CA ALA A 189 16.62 -33.85 4.18
C ALA A 189 16.94 -32.77 5.22
N GLN A 190 18.05 -32.08 5.00
CA GLN A 190 18.48 -30.95 5.81
C GLN A 190 18.04 -29.64 5.16
N VAL A 191 17.42 -28.76 5.95
CA VAL A 191 17.23 -27.35 5.56
C VAL A 191 18.40 -26.53 6.08
N LEU A 192 19.03 -25.73 5.23
CA LEU A 192 20.12 -24.80 5.55
C LEU A 192 19.62 -23.37 5.32
N MET A 193 19.62 -22.54 6.36
CA MET A 193 19.04 -21.20 6.29
C MET A 193 19.99 -20.15 6.89
N PRO A 194 20.83 -19.51 6.06
CA PRO A 194 21.54 -18.30 6.47
C PRO A 194 20.53 -17.14 6.58
N THR A 195 20.75 -16.26 7.56
CA THR A 195 19.91 -15.08 7.80
C THR A 195 20.76 -13.82 7.96
N SER A 196 20.24 -12.67 7.54
CA SER A 196 20.90 -11.36 7.71
C SER A 196 20.45 -10.60 8.95
N ARG A 197 19.42 -11.08 9.65
CA ARG A 197 18.79 -10.43 10.80
C ARG A 197 18.62 -11.43 11.94
N SER A 198 19.08 -11.06 13.14
CA SER A 198 19.05 -11.96 14.31
C SER A 198 17.65 -12.29 14.82
N LEU A 199 16.68 -11.36 14.67
CA LEU A 199 15.29 -11.64 15.01
C LEU A 199 14.66 -12.64 14.04
N VAL A 200 14.97 -12.50 12.75
CA VAL A 200 14.56 -13.46 11.72
C VAL A 200 15.18 -14.83 11.96
N MET A 201 16.46 -14.90 12.37
CA MET A 201 17.11 -16.16 12.78
C MET A 201 16.33 -16.87 13.89
N THR A 202 16.01 -16.15 14.97
CA THR A 202 15.27 -16.70 16.12
C THR A 202 13.89 -17.20 15.70
N ALA A 203 13.14 -16.40 14.93
CA ALA A 203 11.83 -16.78 14.43
C ALA A 203 11.89 -18.00 13.49
N ALA A 204 12.90 -18.05 12.61
CA ALA A 204 13.14 -19.16 11.71
C ALA A 204 13.51 -20.44 12.46
N GLN A 205 14.37 -20.36 13.49
CA GLN A 205 14.71 -21.51 14.34
C GLN A 205 13.48 -22.14 14.99
N GLU A 206 12.60 -21.32 15.58
CA GLU A 206 11.36 -21.85 16.17
C GLU A 206 10.42 -22.40 15.10
N THR A 207 10.29 -21.73 13.95
CA THR A 207 9.48 -22.19 12.82
C THR A 207 9.93 -23.57 12.31
N VAL A 208 11.24 -23.76 12.11
CA VAL A 208 11.82 -25.03 11.64
C VAL A 208 11.65 -26.10 12.72
N LYS A 209 11.90 -25.77 13.99
CA LYS A 209 11.69 -26.69 15.10
C LYS A 209 10.26 -27.19 15.16
N GLU A 210 9.26 -26.29 15.19
CA GLU A 210 7.84 -26.67 15.17
C GLU A 210 7.50 -27.55 13.97
N ALA A 211 8.00 -27.22 12.78
CA ALA A 211 7.77 -28.01 11.58
C ALA A 211 8.32 -29.44 11.68
N TYR A 212 9.50 -29.63 12.29
CA TYR A 212 10.10 -30.94 12.51
C TYR A 212 9.34 -31.75 13.58
N TYR A 213 8.86 -31.09 14.63
CA TYR A 213 7.98 -31.72 15.63
C TYR A 213 6.66 -32.17 15.01
N ASP A 214 6.03 -31.33 14.18
CA ASP A 214 4.79 -31.65 13.46
C ASP A 214 4.95 -32.78 12.44
N ALA A 215 6.16 -32.96 11.91
CA ALA A 215 6.52 -34.10 11.04
C ALA A 215 6.82 -35.38 11.84
N GLY A 216 6.87 -35.31 13.18
CA GLY A 216 7.23 -36.44 14.03
C GLY A 216 8.73 -36.78 14.01
N ARG A 217 9.58 -35.83 13.58
CA ARG A 217 11.03 -36.01 13.40
C ARG A 217 11.88 -34.99 14.17
N PRO A 218 11.66 -34.81 15.49
CA PRO A 218 12.49 -33.91 16.30
C PRO A 218 13.94 -34.40 16.47
N ASP A 219 14.20 -35.68 16.20
CA ASP A 219 15.51 -36.34 16.32
C ASP A 219 16.56 -35.84 15.33
N ILE A 220 16.11 -35.39 14.14
CA ILE A 220 16.97 -34.87 13.07
C ILE A 220 16.97 -33.35 12.97
N PHE A 221 16.29 -32.67 13.90
CA PHE A 221 16.33 -31.20 13.97
C PHE A 221 17.71 -30.74 14.43
N ASN A 222 18.34 -29.87 13.63
CA ASN A 222 19.61 -29.23 13.97
C ASN A 222 19.43 -27.70 14.03
N PRO A 223 19.51 -27.06 15.22
CA PRO A 223 19.39 -25.61 15.33
C PRO A 223 20.54 -24.87 14.63
N ASP A 224 21.71 -25.49 14.49
CA ASP A 224 22.89 -24.87 13.87
C ASP A 224 22.74 -24.68 12.36
N ASN A 225 21.74 -25.32 11.73
CA ASN A 225 21.46 -25.13 10.31
C ASN A 225 20.76 -23.81 10.01
N VAL A 226 20.20 -23.13 11.04
CA VAL A 226 19.58 -21.82 10.92
C VAL A 226 20.43 -20.83 11.70
N PHE A 227 21.18 -19.98 11.00
CA PHE A 227 22.20 -19.15 11.62
C PHE A 227 22.26 -17.74 11.04
N TYR A 228 22.76 -16.83 11.86
CA TYR A 228 23.06 -15.46 11.46
C TYR A 228 24.41 -15.43 10.74
N LEU A 229 24.43 -14.80 9.56
CA LEU A 229 25.64 -14.68 8.75
C LEU A 229 26.25 -13.29 8.89
N THR A 230 25.54 -12.25 8.46
CA THR A 230 25.92 -10.84 8.58
C THR A 230 24.75 -9.95 8.16
N ASP A 231 24.67 -8.74 8.69
CA ASP A 231 23.69 -7.70 8.35
C ASP A 231 24.14 -6.78 7.20
N ASP A 232 25.41 -6.87 6.78
CA ASP A 232 25.90 -6.20 5.58
C ASP A 232 25.30 -6.86 4.34
N GLN A 233 24.62 -6.08 3.50
CA GLN A 233 23.84 -6.60 2.37
C GLN A 233 24.68 -7.44 1.39
N PHE A 234 25.83 -6.91 0.94
CA PHE A 234 26.67 -7.62 -0.04
C PHE A 234 27.55 -8.67 0.62
N GLY A 235 27.92 -8.48 1.89
CA GLY A 235 28.52 -9.52 2.72
C GLY A 235 27.60 -10.72 2.88
N PHE A 236 26.30 -10.48 3.08
CA PHE A 236 25.29 -11.53 3.16
C PHE A 236 25.16 -12.29 1.84
N ALA A 237 25.06 -11.56 0.71
CA ALA A 237 25.01 -12.14 -0.62
C ALA A 237 26.25 -13.01 -0.92
N ALA A 238 27.45 -12.46 -0.75
CA ALA A 238 28.70 -13.16 -0.99
C ALA A 238 28.88 -14.38 -0.06
N GLY A 239 28.44 -14.27 1.19
CA GLY A 239 28.46 -15.39 2.12
C GLY A 239 27.48 -16.50 1.74
N CYS A 240 26.27 -16.15 1.28
CA CYS A 240 25.32 -17.11 0.72
C CYS A 240 25.86 -17.78 -0.54
N ASP A 241 26.46 -17.01 -1.46
CA ASP A 241 27.09 -17.57 -2.67
C ASP A 241 28.20 -18.57 -2.31
N GLY A 242 29.05 -18.22 -1.34
CA GLY A 242 30.09 -19.11 -0.83
C GLY A 242 29.52 -20.41 -0.23
N LEU A 243 28.38 -20.33 0.46
CA LEU A 243 27.67 -21.51 0.95
C LEU A 243 27.09 -22.35 -0.19
N MET A 244 26.48 -21.72 -1.20
CA MET A 244 25.93 -22.42 -2.36
C MET A 244 27.01 -23.21 -3.11
N VAL A 245 28.17 -22.60 -3.37
CA VAL A 245 29.27 -23.26 -4.10
C VAL A 245 29.90 -24.41 -3.31
N ARG A 246 29.95 -24.30 -1.97
CA ARG A 246 30.48 -25.34 -1.08
C ARG A 246 29.52 -26.49 -0.87
N GLU A 247 28.31 -26.18 -0.40
CA GLU A 247 27.31 -27.16 0.02
C GLU A 247 26.52 -27.72 -1.16
N LYS A 248 26.50 -27.01 -2.30
CA LYS A 248 25.85 -27.39 -3.55
C LYS A 248 24.40 -27.86 -3.31
N PRO A 249 23.53 -26.99 -2.73
CA PRO A 249 22.16 -27.37 -2.40
C PRO A 249 21.43 -27.94 -3.63
N GLY A 250 20.55 -28.92 -3.40
CA GLY A 250 19.76 -29.53 -4.46
C GLY A 250 18.57 -28.65 -4.87
N ALA A 251 18.06 -27.85 -3.93
CA ALA A 251 17.01 -26.87 -4.13
C ALA A 251 17.31 -25.59 -3.32
N ILE A 252 16.95 -24.43 -3.87
CA ILE A 252 17.10 -23.12 -3.23
C ILE A 252 15.76 -22.39 -3.26
N PHE A 253 15.34 -21.90 -2.10
CA PHE A 253 14.15 -21.09 -1.92
C PHE A 253 14.55 -19.65 -1.59
N LEU A 254 14.17 -18.69 -2.44
CA LEU A 254 14.45 -17.26 -2.26
C LEU A 254 13.13 -16.53 -1.99
N MET A 255 12.73 -16.41 -0.72
CA MET A 255 11.37 -16.04 -0.32
C MET A 255 11.35 -14.80 0.57
N GLY A 256 11.17 -13.62 0.00
CA GLY A 256 11.08 -12.39 0.77
C GLY A 256 11.47 -11.13 0.00
N SER A 257 11.79 -10.09 0.77
CA SER A 257 12.31 -8.83 0.24
C SER A 257 13.81 -8.92 -0.01
N PHE A 258 14.22 -8.80 -1.25
CA PHE A 258 15.62 -8.69 -1.66
C PHE A 258 15.88 -7.28 -2.22
N TYR A 259 17.02 -7.06 -2.87
CA TYR A 259 17.30 -5.94 -3.78
C TYR A 259 18.24 -6.42 -4.90
N ALA A 260 19.42 -5.83 -5.06
CA ALA A 260 20.39 -6.16 -6.11
C ALA A 260 20.94 -7.59 -5.97
N GLU A 261 20.99 -8.12 -4.75
CA GLU A 261 21.45 -9.47 -4.46
C GLU A 261 20.54 -10.56 -5.01
N SER A 262 19.28 -10.26 -5.35
CA SER A 262 18.35 -11.23 -5.92
C SER A 262 18.90 -11.94 -7.17
N LEU A 263 19.45 -11.19 -8.12
CA LEU A 263 20.05 -11.76 -9.33
C LEU A 263 21.35 -12.51 -9.02
N ILE A 264 22.16 -11.98 -8.09
CA ILE A 264 23.43 -12.60 -7.70
C ILE A 264 23.17 -13.98 -7.11
N LEU A 265 22.29 -14.06 -6.12
CA LEU A 265 21.89 -15.31 -5.47
C LEU A 265 21.27 -16.30 -6.46
N ALA A 266 20.40 -15.81 -7.36
CA ALA A 266 19.74 -16.66 -8.35
C ALA A 266 20.72 -17.23 -9.39
N GLU A 267 21.66 -16.43 -9.91
CA GLU A 267 22.68 -16.92 -10.84
C GLU A 267 23.64 -17.90 -10.17
N THR A 268 24.05 -17.64 -8.93
CA THR A 268 24.88 -18.59 -8.17
C THR A 268 24.15 -19.90 -7.94
N GLY A 269 22.87 -19.85 -7.56
CA GLY A 269 22.03 -21.03 -7.39
C GLY A 269 21.88 -21.85 -8.68
N HIS A 270 21.73 -21.17 -9.82
CA HIS A 270 21.70 -21.81 -11.12
C HIS A 270 23.03 -22.49 -11.45
N SER A 271 24.16 -21.82 -11.16
CA SER A 271 25.52 -22.34 -11.44
C SER A 271 25.84 -23.67 -10.72
N VAL A 272 25.22 -23.93 -9.57
CA VAL A 272 25.39 -25.19 -8.81
C VAL A 272 24.38 -26.28 -9.18
N GLY A 273 23.48 -25.98 -10.13
CA GLY A 273 22.47 -26.89 -10.66
C GLY A 273 21.27 -27.12 -9.73
N ALA A 274 21.04 -26.21 -8.78
CA ALA A 274 19.89 -26.28 -7.88
C ALA A 274 18.60 -25.91 -8.62
N ILE A 275 17.50 -26.58 -8.27
CA ILE A 275 16.16 -26.07 -8.63
C ILE A 275 15.85 -24.85 -7.75
N GLN A 276 15.36 -23.78 -8.36
CA GLN A 276 15.14 -22.51 -7.68
C GLN A 276 13.68 -22.10 -7.69
N ILE A 277 13.15 -21.84 -6.50
CA ILE A 277 11.80 -21.32 -6.31
C ILE A 277 11.93 -19.99 -5.57
N ALA A 278 11.57 -18.91 -6.24
CA ALA A 278 11.64 -17.56 -5.69
C ALA A 278 10.25 -16.98 -5.43
N GLY A 279 10.18 -15.98 -4.55
CA GLY A 279 8.96 -15.25 -4.26
C GLY A 279 9.26 -13.89 -3.66
N THR A 280 8.68 -12.85 -4.26
CA THR A 280 8.79 -11.47 -3.79
C THR A 280 7.57 -10.66 -4.23
N ALA A 281 7.21 -9.68 -3.42
CA ALA A 281 6.23 -8.67 -3.76
C ALA A 281 6.85 -7.34 -4.22
N MET A 282 8.18 -7.27 -4.36
CA MET A 282 8.85 -6.05 -4.79
C MET A 282 8.94 -5.95 -6.32
N PRO A 283 8.29 -4.95 -6.96
CA PRO A 283 8.22 -4.87 -8.41
C PRO A 283 9.58 -4.75 -9.11
N SER A 284 10.57 -4.13 -8.46
CA SER A 284 11.91 -3.94 -8.99
C SER A 284 12.76 -5.22 -9.04
N GLN A 285 12.42 -6.25 -8.25
CA GLN A 285 13.14 -7.54 -8.22
C GLN A 285 12.52 -8.61 -9.10
N LEU A 286 11.21 -8.55 -9.31
CA LEU A 286 10.48 -9.57 -10.06
C LEU A 286 11.14 -9.94 -11.39
N PRO A 287 11.67 -8.99 -12.20
CA PRO A 287 12.35 -9.35 -13.45
C PRO A 287 13.52 -10.31 -13.23
N PHE A 288 14.32 -10.14 -12.18
CA PHE A 288 15.50 -10.97 -11.92
C PHE A 288 15.12 -12.42 -11.61
N PHE A 289 14.15 -12.63 -10.72
CA PHE A 289 13.69 -13.97 -10.38
C PHE A 289 12.92 -14.64 -11.51
N VAL A 290 12.07 -13.91 -12.23
CA VAL A 290 11.37 -14.45 -13.39
C VAL A 290 12.35 -14.93 -14.47
N THR A 291 13.51 -14.28 -14.62
CA THR A 291 14.51 -14.68 -15.61
C THR A 291 15.46 -15.77 -15.12
N ALA A 292 15.80 -15.81 -13.84
CA ALA A 292 16.90 -16.65 -13.31
C ALA A 292 16.43 -17.88 -12.50
N CYS A 293 15.15 -17.95 -12.10
CA CYS A 293 14.60 -19.05 -11.29
C CYS A 293 13.60 -19.90 -12.08
N ASP A 294 13.46 -21.18 -11.71
CA ASP A 294 12.52 -22.11 -12.36
C ASP A 294 11.06 -21.73 -12.10
N TYR A 295 10.77 -21.26 -10.88
CA TYR A 295 9.46 -20.77 -10.48
C TYR A 295 9.56 -19.47 -9.70
N THR A 296 8.67 -18.52 -9.98
CA THR A 296 8.60 -17.25 -9.25
C THR A 296 7.17 -16.96 -8.81
N LEU A 297 6.99 -16.72 -7.51
CA LEU A 297 5.77 -16.19 -6.92
C LEU A 297 5.75 -14.67 -7.09
N ILE A 298 4.74 -14.16 -7.80
CA ILE A 298 4.69 -12.75 -8.20
C ILE A 298 3.72 -11.98 -7.31
N GLY A 299 4.22 -10.99 -6.56
CA GLY A 299 3.36 -10.00 -5.91
C GLY A 299 2.43 -10.65 -4.88
N GLU A 300 1.13 -10.57 -5.17
CA GLU A 300 0.09 -11.11 -4.30
C GLU A 300 0.08 -12.63 -4.22
N GLU A 301 0.66 -13.35 -5.19
CA GLU A 301 0.83 -14.81 -5.09
C GLU A 301 1.70 -15.18 -3.88
N PHE A 302 2.70 -14.35 -3.58
CA PHE A 302 3.59 -14.56 -2.43
C PHE A 302 2.83 -14.40 -1.10
N PHE A 303 1.98 -13.37 -0.99
CA PHE A 303 1.15 -13.18 0.21
C PHE A 303 0.00 -14.19 0.32
N ALA A 304 -0.53 -14.65 -0.80
CA ALA A 304 -1.57 -15.67 -0.86
C ALA A 304 -1.06 -17.07 -0.50
N ALA A 305 0.26 -17.29 -0.49
CA ALA A 305 0.86 -18.58 -0.22
C ALA A 305 0.49 -19.13 1.17
N SER A 306 0.45 -18.27 2.19
CA SER A 306 0.02 -18.66 3.55
C SER A 306 -1.43 -19.13 3.58
N ALA A 307 -2.33 -18.43 2.90
CA ALA A 307 -3.74 -18.80 2.77
C ALA A 307 -3.88 -20.15 2.07
N TYR A 308 -3.13 -20.35 0.99
CA TYR A 308 -3.13 -21.58 0.19
C TYR A 308 -2.63 -22.78 1.01
N LEU A 309 -1.54 -22.62 1.76
CA LEU A 309 -0.91 -23.68 2.55
C LEU A 309 -1.70 -24.03 3.82
N SER A 310 -2.20 -23.02 4.54
CA SER A 310 -2.95 -23.23 5.79
C SER A 310 -4.39 -23.70 5.57
N LYS A 311 -4.96 -23.42 4.39
CA LYS A 311 -6.40 -23.60 4.09
C LYS A 311 -7.32 -22.93 5.11
N ASP A 312 -6.86 -21.87 5.77
CA ASP A 312 -7.64 -21.12 6.76
C ASP A 312 -8.83 -20.40 6.09
N PRO A 313 -10.09 -20.70 6.47
CA PRO A 313 -11.28 -20.06 5.90
C PRO A 313 -11.26 -18.53 5.93
N LEU A 314 -10.61 -17.93 6.94
CA LEU A 314 -10.50 -16.47 7.03
C LEU A 314 -9.64 -15.91 5.91
N GLN A 315 -8.45 -16.49 5.71
CA GLN A 315 -7.51 -16.05 4.68
C GLN A 315 -8.02 -16.36 3.27
N LEU A 316 -8.57 -17.57 3.06
CA LEU A 316 -9.16 -17.99 1.78
C LEU A 316 -10.33 -17.09 1.37
N GLY A 317 -11.24 -16.79 2.31
CA GLY A 317 -12.39 -15.93 2.07
C GLY A 317 -11.97 -14.48 1.77
N SER A 318 -10.97 -13.98 2.49
CA SER A 318 -10.41 -12.65 2.27
C SER A 318 -9.78 -12.52 0.88
N LEU A 319 -8.95 -13.50 0.50
CA LEU A 319 -8.32 -13.54 -0.83
C LEU A 319 -9.39 -13.53 -1.94
N LYS A 320 -10.41 -14.38 -1.81
CA LYS A 320 -11.50 -14.45 -2.81
C LYS A 320 -12.29 -13.15 -2.92
N GLY A 321 -12.58 -12.51 -1.79
CA GLY A 321 -13.26 -11.22 -1.76
C GLY A 321 -12.45 -10.11 -2.42
N GLN A 322 -11.14 -10.06 -2.16
CA GLN A 322 -10.23 -9.11 -2.80
C GLN A 322 -10.14 -9.33 -4.31
N ASP A 323 -10.05 -10.59 -4.77
CA ASP A 323 -10.02 -10.91 -6.21
C ASP A 323 -11.29 -10.44 -6.93
N TRP A 324 -12.47 -10.66 -6.33
CA TRP A 324 -13.73 -10.14 -6.87
C TRP A 324 -13.78 -8.61 -6.85
N GLY A 325 -13.28 -7.97 -5.79
CA GLY A 325 -13.15 -6.52 -5.73
C GLY A 325 -12.29 -5.97 -6.89
N LYS A 326 -11.14 -6.59 -7.15
CA LYS A 326 -10.27 -6.23 -8.28
C LYS A 326 -10.96 -6.46 -9.63
N ALA A 327 -11.69 -7.56 -9.80
CA ALA A 327 -12.44 -7.81 -11.02
C ALA A 327 -13.49 -6.72 -11.29
N ILE A 328 -14.18 -6.25 -10.24
CA ILE A 328 -15.13 -5.13 -10.34
C ILE A 328 -14.41 -3.83 -10.73
N PHE A 329 -13.29 -3.51 -10.08
CA PHE A 329 -12.50 -2.33 -10.46
C PHE A 329 -12.00 -2.40 -11.90
N LEU A 330 -11.48 -3.55 -12.33
CA LEU A 330 -11.02 -3.75 -13.69
C LEU A 330 -12.16 -3.54 -14.70
N ALA A 331 -13.35 -4.07 -14.41
CA ALA A 331 -14.53 -3.85 -15.24
C ALA A 331 -14.93 -2.37 -15.30
N LEU A 332 -14.90 -1.65 -14.17
CA LEU A 332 -15.19 -0.22 -14.12
C LEU A 332 -14.17 0.61 -14.90
N ILE A 333 -12.88 0.27 -14.81
CA ILE A 333 -11.82 0.92 -15.58
C ILE A 333 -12.01 0.69 -17.08
N LEU A 334 -12.30 -0.54 -17.50
CA LEU A 334 -12.53 -0.87 -18.90
C LEU A 334 -13.77 -0.17 -19.46
N ILE A 335 -14.89 -0.21 -18.73
CA ILE A 335 -16.13 0.49 -19.11
C ILE A 335 -15.87 2.01 -19.17
N GLY A 336 -15.20 2.56 -18.16
CA GLY A 336 -14.85 3.98 -18.11
C GLY A 336 -13.96 4.41 -19.28
N ALA A 337 -12.96 3.62 -19.64
CA ALA A 337 -12.07 3.88 -20.77
C ALA A 337 -12.83 3.88 -22.10
N VAL A 338 -13.73 2.91 -22.31
CA VAL A 338 -14.57 2.83 -23.52
C VAL A 338 -15.51 4.03 -23.59
N LEU A 339 -16.26 4.32 -22.53
CA LEU A 339 -17.19 5.46 -22.49
C LEU A 339 -16.47 6.80 -22.69
N SER A 340 -15.30 6.97 -22.07
CA SER A 340 -14.48 8.17 -22.25
C SER A 340 -14.01 8.34 -23.70
N THR A 341 -13.79 7.24 -24.43
CA THR A 341 -13.43 7.31 -25.86
C THR A 341 -14.56 7.88 -26.71
N PHE A 342 -15.83 7.68 -26.30
CA PHE A 342 -17.01 8.25 -26.93
C PHE A 342 -17.44 9.62 -26.35
N GLY A 343 -16.59 10.24 -25.51
CA GLY A 343 -16.89 11.54 -24.90
C GLY A 343 -17.87 11.48 -23.72
N ILE A 344 -18.23 10.28 -23.24
CA ILE A 344 -19.10 10.10 -22.06
C ILE A 344 -18.22 10.02 -20.81
N THR A 345 -18.19 11.10 -20.02
CA THR A 345 -17.30 11.22 -18.83
C THR A 345 -17.94 10.75 -17.53
N VAL A 346 -19.17 10.21 -17.55
CA VAL A 346 -19.92 9.85 -16.33
C VAL A 346 -19.13 9.00 -15.34
N VAL A 347 -18.38 8.00 -15.82
CA VAL A 347 -17.56 7.13 -14.94
C VAL A 347 -16.33 7.87 -14.39
N LYS A 348 -15.73 8.74 -15.19
CA LYS A 348 -14.61 9.58 -14.76
C LYS A 348 -15.07 10.56 -13.68
N ASP A 349 -16.20 11.22 -13.89
CA ASP A 349 -16.75 12.21 -12.96
C ASP A 349 -17.22 11.56 -11.66
N LEU A 350 -17.67 10.29 -11.72
CA LEU A 350 -18.00 9.48 -10.55
C LEU A 350 -16.75 9.09 -9.73
N LEU A 351 -15.62 8.83 -10.40
CA LEU A 351 -14.40 8.35 -9.75
C LEU A 351 -13.44 9.48 -9.35
N MET A 352 -13.54 10.66 -9.95
CA MET A 352 -12.77 11.84 -9.55
C MET A 352 -13.38 12.45 -8.30
N VAL A 353 -12.61 12.46 -7.22
CA VAL A 353 -12.92 13.28 -6.04
C VAL A 353 -12.60 14.72 -6.39
N GLN A 354 -13.65 15.51 -6.59
CA GLN A 354 -13.57 16.97 -6.67
C GLN A 354 -13.59 17.57 -5.27
#